data_AF-H4F1I4-F1
#
_entry.id   AF-H4F1I4-F1
#
_cell.length_a   1.000
_cell.length_b   1.000
_cell.length_c   1.000
_cell.angle_alpha   90.00
_cell.angle_beta   90.00
_cell.angle_gamma   90.00
#
_symmetry.space_group_name_H-M   'P 1'
#
loop_
_entity.id
_entity.type
_entity.pdbx_description
1 polymer ?
#
loop_
_entity_poly.entity_id
_entity_poly.type
_entity_poly.pdbx_seq_one_letter_code
_entity_poly.pdbx_strand_id
1 'polypeptide(L)'
;NLRGHPLSISGLQTWLALPERMEEIDPAFAHTAKTELPLFSAEGASGRVVIGSMGGITSPVKSFSETMYVDLTLQPHARFPFDATQEERALYVLEGEIEIAGDRFAADQLLVFRAGDEITLVGGAQGCHVMLFGGAAMDSQKFIWWNFVSSSKERIEQAKEEWRTGRFDIVPGDEEEFVPLPEGR
;
A
#
# COMPACT_ATOMS: atom_id res chain seq x y z
N ASN A 1 -1.39 -20.81 -22.74
CA ASN A 1 -0.49 -19.78 -23.29
C ASN A 1 -1.33 -18.51 -23.43
N LEU A 2 -1.13 -17.54 -22.53
CA LEU A 2 -1.92 -16.30 -22.45
C LEU A 2 -1.26 -15.12 -23.20
N ARG A 3 -0.13 -15.36 -23.89
CA ARG A 3 0.59 -14.31 -24.64
C ARG A 3 -0.27 -13.79 -25.80
N GLY A 4 -0.46 -12.47 -25.86
CA GLY A 4 -1.09 -11.78 -26.98
C GLY A 4 -2.61 -11.56 -26.88
N HIS A 5 -3.24 -11.93 -25.76
CA HIS A 5 -4.65 -11.63 -25.50
C HIS A 5 -4.79 -10.43 -24.55
N PRO A 6 -5.77 -9.52 -24.77
CA PRO A 6 -6.04 -8.46 -23.82
C PRO A 6 -6.51 -9.08 -22.50
N LEU A 7 -5.73 -8.84 -21.44
CA LEU A 7 -6.07 -9.18 -20.07
C LEU A 7 -6.33 -7.87 -19.32
N SER A 8 -7.55 -7.68 -18.80
CA SER A 8 -7.81 -6.60 -17.86
C SER A 8 -7.37 -7.07 -16.47
N ILE A 9 -6.16 -6.69 -16.07
CA ILE A 9 -5.71 -6.79 -14.68
C ILE A 9 -5.89 -5.44 -14.00
N SER A 10 -6.51 -5.45 -12.82
CA SER A 10 -6.59 -4.29 -11.93
C SER A 10 -6.14 -4.73 -10.55
N GLY A 11 -5.20 -3.99 -9.97
CA GLY A 11 -4.63 -4.27 -8.66
C GLY A 11 -3.69 -3.15 -8.25
N LEU A 12 -3.47 -3.03 -6.95
CA LEU A 12 -2.46 -2.12 -6.41
C LEU A 12 -1.23 -2.91 -5.96
N GLN A 13 -0.06 -2.36 -6.25
CA GLN A 13 1.19 -2.80 -5.66
C GLN A 13 1.74 -1.67 -4.79
N THR A 14 1.99 -1.99 -3.52
CA THR A 14 2.49 -1.04 -2.52
C THR A 14 3.72 -1.64 -1.84
N TRP A 15 4.75 -0.83 -1.62
CA TRP A 15 5.92 -1.23 -0.84
C TRP A 15 5.82 -0.61 0.55
N LEU A 16 5.90 -1.47 1.57
CA LEU A 16 5.97 -1.07 2.97
C LEU A 16 7.43 -1.20 3.40
N ALA A 17 8.08 -0.07 3.66
CA ALA A 17 9.45 -0.07 4.16
C ALA A 17 9.50 -0.72 5.56
N LEU A 18 10.47 -1.60 5.79
CA LEU A 18 10.68 -2.19 7.10
C LEU A 18 11.25 -1.15 8.08
N PRO A 19 10.93 -1.26 9.39
CA PRO A 19 11.65 -0.54 10.42
C PRO A 19 13.16 -0.84 10.34
N GLU A 20 14.01 0.13 10.70
CA GLU A 20 15.47 0.02 10.55
C GLU A 20 16.04 -1.28 11.14
N ARG A 21 15.60 -1.63 12.36
CA ARG A 21 16.02 -2.84 13.09
C ARG A 21 15.64 -4.17 12.40
N MET A 22 14.86 -4.13 11.33
CA MET A 22 14.31 -5.28 10.61
C MET A 22 14.71 -5.32 9.13
N GLU A 23 15.51 -4.37 8.63
CA GLU A 23 15.88 -4.30 7.21
C GLU A 23 16.59 -5.55 6.68
N GLU A 24 17.27 -6.30 7.55
CA GLU A 24 18.02 -7.52 7.21
C GLU A 24 17.33 -8.81 7.71
N ILE A 25 16.01 -8.79 7.93
CA ILE A 25 15.25 -10.00 8.27
C ILE A 25 15.21 -10.98 7.08
N ASP A 26 15.14 -12.28 7.37
CA ASP A 26 14.96 -13.30 6.33
C ASP A 26 13.70 -13.01 5.48
N PRO A 27 13.78 -13.16 4.15
CA PRO A 27 12.64 -12.94 3.27
C PRO A 27 11.55 -13.98 3.55
N ALA A 28 10.30 -13.56 3.42
CA ALA A 28 9.16 -14.43 3.58
C ALA A 28 8.07 -14.09 2.55
N PHE A 29 7.32 -15.12 2.14
CA PHE A 29 6.14 -14.97 1.32
C PHE A 29 4.91 -15.46 2.09
N ALA A 30 3.84 -14.66 2.06
CA ALA A 30 2.55 -15.04 2.59
C ALA A 30 1.46 -14.63 1.60
N HIS A 31 0.49 -15.52 1.40
CA HIS A 31 -0.74 -15.22 0.69
C HIS A 31 -1.90 -15.23 1.67
N THR A 32 -2.75 -14.21 1.61
CA THR A 32 -3.97 -14.12 2.39
C THR A 32 -5.14 -14.00 1.43
N ALA A 33 -6.03 -14.98 1.45
CA ALA A 33 -7.18 -15.01 0.57
C ALA A 33 -8.21 -13.95 0.98
N LYS A 34 -9.03 -13.50 0.01
CA LYS A 34 -10.12 -12.54 0.25
C LYS A 34 -11.06 -12.97 1.40
N THR A 35 -11.30 -14.27 1.55
CA THR A 35 -12.18 -14.83 2.59
C THR A 35 -11.61 -14.70 4.00
N GLU A 36 -10.30 -14.50 4.14
CA GLU A 36 -9.61 -14.35 5.42
C GLU A 36 -9.51 -12.88 5.84
N LEU A 37 -9.62 -11.95 4.88
CA LEU A 37 -9.61 -10.52 5.17
C LEU A 37 -10.95 -10.10 5.78
N PRO A 38 -10.96 -9.40 6.93
CA PRO A 38 -12.20 -9.01 7.57
C PRO A 38 -12.99 -8.01 6.72
N LEU A 39 -14.27 -8.30 6.52
CA LEU A 39 -15.23 -7.43 5.83
C LEU A 39 -15.95 -6.55 6.87
N PHE A 40 -16.13 -5.27 6.55
CA PHE A 40 -17.00 -4.39 7.32
C PHE A 40 -18.02 -3.72 6.40
N SER A 41 -19.12 -3.29 7.01
CA SER A 41 -20.16 -2.51 6.38
C SER A 41 -20.72 -1.53 7.41
N ALA A 42 -20.91 -0.29 6.97
CA ALA A 42 -21.52 0.81 7.70
C ALA A 42 -22.44 1.57 6.71
N GLU A 43 -23.26 2.50 7.19
CA GLU A 43 -24.28 3.20 6.38
C GLU A 43 -23.75 3.72 5.02
N GLY A 44 -23.97 2.96 3.95
CA GLY A 44 -23.50 3.28 2.59
C GLY A 44 -21.99 3.08 2.35
N ALA A 45 -21.25 2.53 3.31
CA ALA A 45 -19.83 2.24 3.22
C ALA A 45 -19.56 0.73 3.40
N SER A 46 -18.70 0.14 2.58
CA SER A 46 -18.31 -1.25 2.75
C SER A 46 -16.89 -1.48 2.31
N GLY A 47 -16.16 -2.36 2.97
CA GLY A 47 -14.74 -2.52 2.70
C GLY A 47 -14.08 -3.65 3.46
N ARG A 48 -12.76 -3.74 3.29
CA ARG A 48 -11.92 -4.72 3.99
C ARG A 48 -10.70 -4.06 4.59
N VAL A 49 -10.35 -4.49 5.80
CA VAL A 49 -9.02 -4.19 6.35
C VAL A 49 -8.06 -5.19 5.73
N VAL A 50 -7.21 -4.73 4.81
CA VAL A 50 -6.31 -5.58 4.03
C VAL A 50 -5.00 -5.79 4.78
N ILE A 51 -4.43 -4.76 5.42
CA ILE A 51 -3.26 -4.86 6.31
C ILE A 51 -3.49 -4.01 7.55
N GLY A 52 -3.10 -4.54 8.71
CA GLY A 52 -3.18 -3.83 9.99
C GLY A 52 -4.61 -3.70 10.52
N SER A 53 -4.98 -2.53 11.04
CA SER A 53 -6.23 -2.38 11.81
C SER A 53 -6.99 -1.08 11.52
N MET A 54 -8.32 -1.13 11.59
CA MET A 54 -9.21 0.04 11.57
C MET A 54 -10.48 -0.24 12.37
N GLY A 55 -10.90 0.68 13.24
CA GLY A 55 -12.18 0.57 13.96
C GLY A 55 -12.32 -0.71 14.81
N GLY A 56 -11.22 -1.20 15.39
CA GLY A 56 -11.18 -2.45 16.16
C GLY A 56 -11.17 -3.73 15.31
N ILE A 57 -11.19 -3.62 13.98
CA ILE A 57 -11.12 -4.72 13.03
C ILE A 57 -9.67 -4.86 12.57
N THR A 58 -9.13 -6.09 12.60
CA THR A 58 -7.71 -6.35 12.33
C THR A 58 -7.55 -7.43 11.26
N SER A 59 -6.73 -7.14 10.25
CA SER A 59 -6.30 -8.09 9.23
C SER A 59 -5.34 -9.14 9.80
N PRO A 60 -5.38 -10.41 9.34
CA PRO A 60 -4.38 -11.41 9.71
C PRO A 60 -3.02 -11.19 9.01
N VAL A 61 -2.93 -10.26 8.04
CA VAL A 61 -1.69 -9.99 7.32
C VAL A 61 -0.64 -9.43 8.28
N LYS A 62 0.50 -10.09 8.33
CA LYS A 62 1.64 -9.67 9.15
C LYS A 62 2.16 -8.31 8.68
N SER A 63 2.30 -7.38 9.63
CA SER A 63 2.94 -6.07 9.44
C SER A 63 4.04 -5.89 10.48
N PHE A 64 5.02 -5.03 10.20
CA PHE A 64 6.19 -4.79 11.05
C PHE A 64 6.20 -3.39 11.69
N SER A 65 5.23 -2.56 11.32
CA SER A 65 4.93 -1.23 11.83
C SER A 65 3.42 -1.08 12.00
N GLU A 66 2.99 -0.11 12.80
CA GLU A 66 1.58 0.27 12.84
C GLU A 66 1.13 0.65 11.42
N THR A 67 0.08 -0.02 10.95
CA THR A 67 -0.38 0.06 9.57
C THR A 67 -1.90 0.05 9.56
N MET A 68 -2.47 0.83 8.66
CA MET A 68 -3.87 0.80 8.27
C MET A 68 -3.90 0.82 6.74
N TYR A 69 -4.31 -0.29 6.13
CA TYR A 69 -4.42 -0.43 4.68
C TYR A 69 -5.80 -0.99 4.36
N VAL A 70 -6.70 -0.13 3.89
CA VAL A 70 -8.15 -0.43 3.84
C VAL A 70 -8.67 -0.22 2.43
N ASP A 71 -9.33 -1.24 1.91
CA ASP A 71 -10.13 -1.20 0.69
C ASP A 71 -11.54 -0.72 1.04
N LEU A 72 -11.99 0.41 0.49
CA LEU A 72 -13.26 1.05 0.87
C LEU A 72 -14.07 1.48 -0.36
N THR A 73 -15.32 1.04 -0.42
CA THR A 73 -16.32 1.54 -1.35
C THR A 73 -17.35 2.39 -0.61
N LEU A 74 -17.65 3.58 -1.14
CA LEU A 74 -18.73 4.43 -0.69
C LEU A 74 -19.82 4.50 -1.76
N GLN A 75 -21.06 4.31 -1.35
CA GLN A 75 -22.24 4.59 -2.16
C GLN A 75 -22.38 6.10 -2.43
N PRO A 76 -23.20 6.52 -3.41
CA PRO A 76 -23.47 7.93 -3.66
C PRO A 76 -23.84 8.69 -2.38
N HIS A 77 -23.12 9.76 -2.11
CA HIS A 77 -23.32 10.64 -0.94
C HIS A 77 -23.17 9.97 0.43
N ALA A 78 -22.72 8.71 0.50
CA ALA A 78 -22.43 8.05 1.76
C ALA A 78 -21.27 8.73 2.47
N ARG A 79 -21.33 8.79 3.80
CA ARG A 79 -20.34 9.44 4.64
C ARG A 79 -19.58 8.39 5.43
N PHE A 80 -18.26 8.52 5.50
CA PHE A 80 -17.42 7.65 6.28
C PHE A 80 -16.43 8.46 7.12
N PRO A 81 -16.40 8.27 8.45
CA PRO A 81 -15.43 8.96 9.30
C PRO A 81 -14.04 8.38 9.02
N PHE A 82 -13.09 9.27 8.73
CA PHE A 82 -11.68 8.92 8.63
C PHE A 82 -10.94 9.64 9.75
N ASP A 83 -10.99 9.04 10.93
CA ASP A 83 -10.47 9.62 12.17
C ASP A 83 -8.94 9.75 12.14
N ALA A 84 -8.42 10.71 12.90
CA ALA A 84 -6.98 10.95 13.05
C ALA A 84 -6.32 9.99 14.06
N THR A 85 -6.61 8.70 13.94
CA THR A 85 -6.04 7.66 14.83
C THR A 85 -4.63 7.26 14.45
N GLN A 86 -4.24 7.47 13.20
CA GLN A 86 -2.92 7.20 12.66
C GLN A 86 -2.13 8.52 12.54
N GLU A 87 -0.81 8.46 12.78
CA GLU A 87 0.08 9.62 12.69
C GLU A 87 0.12 10.18 11.27
N GLU A 88 0.37 9.31 10.29
CA GLU A 88 0.31 9.66 8.87
C GLU A 88 -0.90 8.99 8.21
N ARG A 89 -1.56 9.70 7.30
CA ARG A 89 -2.73 9.22 6.57
C ARG A 89 -2.77 9.74 5.15
N ALA A 90 -3.24 8.89 4.25
CA ALA A 90 -3.52 9.23 2.87
C ALA A 90 -4.71 8.42 2.34
N LEU A 91 -5.23 8.81 1.19
CA LEU A 91 -6.12 7.94 0.41
C LEU A 91 -5.83 8.05 -1.08
N TYR A 92 -6.09 6.97 -1.81
CA TYR A 92 -6.00 6.92 -3.27
C TYR A 92 -7.37 6.62 -3.85
N VAL A 93 -7.81 7.43 -4.80
CA VAL A 93 -9.09 7.23 -5.48
C VAL A 93 -8.90 6.26 -6.65
N LEU A 94 -9.43 5.05 -6.52
CA LEU A 94 -9.39 4.03 -7.57
C LEU A 94 -10.43 4.29 -8.65
N GLU A 95 -11.64 4.65 -8.24
CA GLU A 95 -12.77 4.87 -9.13
C GLU A 95 -13.72 5.90 -8.53
N GLY A 96 -14.40 6.63 -9.41
CA GLY A 96 -15.42 7.60 -9.03
C GLY A 96 -14.84 8.93 -8.55
N GLU A 97 -15.57 9.56 -7.62
CA GLU A 97 -15.23 10.88 -7.08
C GLU A 97 -15.46 10.86 -5.56
N ILE A 98 -14.53 11.44 -4.81
CA ILE A 98 -14.66 11.63 -3.37
C ILE A 98 -14.71 13.11 -3.04
N GLU A 99 -15.59 13.49 -2.10
CA GLU A 99 -15.71 14.84 -1.57
C GLU A 99 -15.16 14.89 -0.15
N ILE A 100 -14.32 15.88 0.13
CA ILE A 100 -13.70 16.13 1.44
C ILE A 100 -13.73 17.63 1.70
N ALA A 101 -14.35 18.03 2.82
CA ALA A 101 -14.50 19.44 3.20
C ALA A 101 -15.11 20.35 2.09
N GLY A 102 -15.92 19.78 1.19
CA GLY A 102 -16.57 20.47 0.07
C GLY A 102 -15.76 20.47 -1.22
N ASP A 103 -14.48 20.07 -1.19
CA ASP A 103 -13.64 19.88 -2.37
C ASP A 103 -13.85 18.48 -2.94
N ARG A 104 -13.72 18.35 -4.27
CA ARG A 104 -13.95 17.09 -5.00
C ARG A 104 -12.67 16.61 -5.67
N PHE A 105 -12.42 15.31 -5.56
CA PHE A 105 -11.24 14.64 -6.07
C PHE A 105 -11.65 13.44 -6.91
N ALA A 106 -11.12 13.36 -8.13
CA ALA A 106 -11.43 12.29 -9.07
C ALA A 106 -10.51 11.09 -8.90
N ALA A 107 -10.79 10.01 -9.65
CA ALA A 107 -9.90 8.86 -9.77
C ALA A 107 -8.46 9.24 -10.15
N ASP A 108 -7.53 8.36 -9.80
CA ASP A 108 -6.09 8.48 -10.03
C ASP A 108 -5.39 9.61 -9.25
N GLN A 109 -5.96 9.97 -8.09
CA GLN A 109 -5.39 10.96 -7.18
C GLN A 109 -5.04 10.36 -5.83
N LEU A 110 -3.82 10.64 -5.35
CA LEU A 110 -3.38 10.39 -3.98
C LEU A 110 -3.54 11.68 -3.17
N LEU A 111 -4.35 11.63 -2.12
CA LEU A 111 -4.56 12.73 -1.19
C LEU A 111 -3.82 12.42 0.11
N VAL A 112 -2.96 13.34 0.55
CA VAL A 112 -2.20 13.22 1.81
C VAL A 112 -2.79 14.20 2.82
N PHE A 113 -3.10 13.70 4.01
CA PHE A 113 -3.72 14.48 5.07
C PHE A 113 -2.69 14.94 6.09
N ARG A 114 -2.92 16.10 6.70
CA ARG A 114 -2.09 16.54 7.83
C ARG A 114 -2.45 15.71 9.06
N ALA A 115 -1.43 15.44 9.88
CA ALA A 115 -1.59 14.74 11.14
C ALA A 115 -2.59 15.50 12.03
N GLY A 116 -3.51 14.77 12.67
CA GLY A 116 -4.51 15.32 13.60
C GLY A 116 -5.80 15.85 12.98
N ASP A 117 -5.89 16.05 11.65
CA ASP A 117 -7.11 16.57 11.03
C ASP A 117 -8.25 15.52 11.08
N GLU A 118 -9.42 15.89 11.59
CA GLU A 118 -10.61 15.04 11.47
C GLU A 118 -11.14 15.12 10.04
N ILE A 119 -11.17 13.99 9.34
CA ILE A 119 -11.60 13.92 7.94
C ILE A 119 -12.92 13.15 7.87
N THR A 120 -13.89 13.70 7.15
CA THR A 120 -15.05 12.92 6.70
C THR A 120 -14.95 12.73 5.20
N LEU A 121 -14.97 11.47 4.79
CA LEU A 121 -15.04 11.07 3.40
C LEU A 121 -16.49 11.05 2.96
N VAL A 122 -16.79 11.62 1.80
CA VAL A 122 -18.13 11.60 1.22
C VAL A 122 -18.06 11.07 -0.21
N GLY A 123 -18.82 10.03 -0.52
CA GLY A 123 -18.92 9.54 -1.90
C GLY A 123 -19.54 10.59 -2.82
N GLY A 124 -19.00 10.78 -4.01
CA GLY A 124 -19.53 11.67 -5.04
C GLY A 124 -20.88 11.20 -5.57
N ALA A 125 -21.36 11.82 -6.66
CA ALA A 125 -22.70 11.56 -7.21
C ALA A 125 -22.92 10.10 -7.65
N GLN A 126 -21.86 9.37 -7.98
CA GLN A 126 -21.90 7.94 -8.33
C GLN A 126 -21.24 7.05 -7.25
N GLY A 127 -20.85 7.62 -6.11
CA GLY A 127 -20.00 6.97 -5.13
C GLY A 127 -18.53 6.93 -5.56
N CYS A 128 -17.73 6.16 -4.83
CA CYS A 128 -16.31 5.97 -5.12
C CYS A 128 -15.77 4.66 -4.56
N HIS A 129 -14.65 4.23 -5.13
CA HIS A 129 -13.80 3.15 -4.63
C HIS A 129 -12.44 3.75 -4.30
N VAL A 130 -11.98 3.60 -3.05
CA VAL A 130 -10.74 4.20 -2.57
C VAL A 130 -9.93 3.20 -1.76
N MET A 131 -8.61 3.40 -1.75
CA MET A 131 -7.72 2.79 -0.77
C MET A 131 -7.37 3.82 0.29
N LEU A 132 -7.53 3.47 1.56
CA LEU A 132 -7.04 4.27 2.69
C LEU A 132 -5.69 3.73 3.14
N PHE A 133 -4.78 4.65 3.44
CA PHE A 133 -3.46 4.37 4.00
C PHE A 133 -3.33 5.12 5.32
N GLY A 134 -2.68 4.48 6.29
CA GLY A 134 -2.21 5.13 7.49
C GLY A 134 -1.19 4.26 8.22
N GLY A 135 -0.46 4.88 9.12
CA GLY A 135 0.54 4.19 9.91
C GLY A 135 1.34 5.14 10.80
N ALA A 136 2.28 4.54 11.52
CA ALA A 136 3.31 5.30 12.25
C ALA A 136 4.26 5.98 11.26
N ALA A 137 4.77 7.15 11.63
CA ALA A 137 5.87 7.76 10.90
C ALA A 137 7.10 6.84 10.90
N MET A 138 7.90 6.97 9.85
CA MET A 138 9.11 6.16 9.69
C MET A 138 10.11 6.44 10.82
N ASP A 139 10.72 5.38 11.36
CA ASP A 139 11.70 5.47 12.46
C ASP A 139 13.03 6.12 12.06
N SER A 140 13.28 6.22 10.76
CA SER A 140 14.51 6.70 10.16
C SER A 140 14.27 7.09 8.70
N GLN A 141 15.16 7.92 8.16
CA GLN A 141 15.18 8.22 6.74
C GLN A 141 15.47 6.96 5.93
N LYS A 142 14.72 6.71 4.86
CA LYS A 142 15.04 5.65 3.89
C LYS A 142 15.51 6.24 2.57
N PHE A 143 16.46 5.55 1.97
CA PHE A 143 16.94 5.77 0.62
C PHE A 143 16.34 4.70 -0.28
N ILE A 144 15.80 5.13 -1.41
CA ILE A 144 15.23 4.25 -2.43
C ILE A 144 16.07 4.41 -3.69
N TRP A 145 16.53 3.28 -4.24
CA TRP A 145 17.15 3.23 -5.55
C TRP A 145 16.73 1.93 -6.22
N TRP A 146 16.05 2.03 -7.36
CA TRP A 146 15.48 0.86 -8.05
C TRP A 146 14.65 -0.01 -7.07
N ASN A 147 14.99 -1.29 -6.95
CA ASN A 147 14.32 -2.25 -6.06
C ASN A 147 14.96 -2.32 -4.66
N PHE A 148 15.88 -1.43 -4.32
CA PHE A 148 16.53 -1.41 -3.01
C PHE A 148 16.05 -0.24 -2.16
N VAL A 149 15.61 -0.56 -0.95
CA VAL A 149 15.19 0.39 0.08
C VAL A 149 15.98 0.10 1.35
N SER A 150 16.71 1.08 1.87
CA SER A 150 17.45 0.95 3.13
C SER A 150 17.66 2.30 3.80
N SER A 151 17.83 2.28 5.12
CA SER A 151 18.34 3.39 5.93
C SER A 151 19.79 3.79 5.62
N SER A 152 20.58 2.92 4.95
CA SER A 152 21.99 3.18 4.61
C SER A 152 22.20 3.21 3.09
N LYS A 153 22.88 4.27 2.61
CA LYS A 153 23.30 4.35 1.19
C LYS A 153 24.40 3.32 0.88
N GLU A 154 25.30 3.08 1.83
CA GLU A 154 26.38 2.11 1.71
C GLU A 154 25.81 0.70 1.53
N ARG A 155 24.74 0.36 2.28
CA ARG A 155 24.03 -0.92 2.13
C ARG A 155 23.41 -1.08 0.74
N ILE A 156 22.87 -0.02 0.16
CA ILE A 156 22.36 -0.03 -1.22
C ILE A 156 23.48 -0.28 -2.23
N GLU A 157 24.66 0.33 -2.06
CA GLU A 157 25.80 0.06 -2.94
C GLU A 157 26.27 -1.40 -2.83
N GLN A 158 26.25 -1.98 -1.63
CA GLN A 158 26.51 -3.41 -1.45
C GLN A 158 25.45 -4.28 -2.17
N ALA A 159 24.16 -3.97 -2.02
CA ALA A 159 23.07 -4.70 -2.67
C ALA A 159 23.18 -4.66 -4.20
N LYS A 160 23.60 -3.53 -4.78
CA LYS A 160 23.90 -3.41 -6.21
C LYS A 160 24.98 -4.39 -6.66
N GLU A 161 26.07 -4.49 -5.91
CA GLU A 161 27.16 -5.41 -6.22
C GLU A 161 26.73 -6.87 -6.06
N GLU A 162 25.95 -7.18 -5.02
CA GLU A 162 25.35 -8.50 -4.80
C GLU A 162 24.45 -8.90 -5.98
N TRP A 163 23.60 -8.00 -6.47
CA TRP A 163 22.73 -8.27 -7.62
C TRP A 163 23.53 -8.45 -8.91
N ARG A 164 24.50 -7.57 -9.17
CA ARG A 164 25.36 -7.64 -10.36
C ARG A 164 26.16 -8.94 -10.43
N THR A 165 26.55 -9.48 -9.27
CA THR A 165 27.36 -10.70 -9.16
C THR A 165 26.53 -11.97 -8.91
N GLY A 166 25.19 -11.89 -8.89
CA GLY A 166 24.32 -13.05 -8.70
C GLY A 166 24.39 -13.66 -7.30
N ARG A 167 24.61 -12.84 -6.26
CA ARG A 167 24.65 -13.28 -4.85
C ARG A 167 23.29 -13.33 -4.16
N PHE A 168 22.23 -12.88 -4.82
CA PHE A 168 20.87 -13.10 -4.35
C PHE A 168 20.41 -14.52 -4.69
N ASP A 169 19.64 -15.12 -3.79
CA ASP A 169 19.04 -16.42 -4.05
C ASP A 169 18.12 -16.36 -5.28
N ILE A 170 18.23 -17.37 -6.13
CA ILE A 170 17.39 -17.50 -7.32
C ILE A 170 16.04 -18.08 -6.90
N VAL A 171 14.96 -17.52 -7.42
CA VAL A 171 13.62 -18.08 -7.24
C VAL A 171 13.53 -19.39 -8.04
N PRO A 172 13.18 -20.53 -7.41
CA PRO A 172 13.10 -21.80 -8.13
C PRO A 172 12.16 -21.72 -9.34
N GLY A 173 12.67 -22.06 -10.53
CA GLY A 173 11.93 -21.98 -11.80
C GLY A 173 12.05 -20.64 -12.55
N ASP A 174 12.88 -19.71 -12.07
CA ASP A 174 13.18 -18.41 -12.70
C ASP A 174 14.68 -18.27 -13.03
N GLU A 175 15.31 -19.35 -13.51
CA GLU A 175 16.75 -19.37 -13.77
C GLU A 175 17.15 -18.70 -15.10
N GLU A 176 16.19 -18.47 -16.00
CA GLU A 176 16.44 -18.02 -17.37
C GLU A 176 16.35 -16.49 -17.53
N GLU A 177 15.50 -15.82 -16.75
CA GLU A 177 15.27 -14.39 -16.86
C GLU A 177 16.09 -13.61 -15.82
N PHE A 178 16.76 -12.54 -16.25
CA PHE A 178 17.51 -11.65 -15.37
C PHE A 178 17.30 -10.20 -15.77
N VAL A 179 16.86 -9.38 -14.83
CA VAL A 179 16.71 -7.94 -15.02
C VAL A 179 17.99 -7.24 -14.54
N PRO A 180 18.82 -6.69 -15.43
CA PRO A 180 20.04 -6.00 -15.01
C PRO A 180 19.70 -4.70 -14.27
N LEU A 181 20.67 -4.22 -13.49
CA LEU A 181 20.58 -2.88 -12.92
C LEU A 181 20.40 -1.83 -14.03
N PRO A 182 19.58 -0.78 -13.81
CA PRO A 182 19.47 0.30 -14.77
C PRO A 182 20.82 1.02 -14.94
N GLU A 183 21.09 1.49 -16.16
CA GLU A 183 22.26 2.32 -16.46
C GLU A 183 21.99 3.76 -15.98
N GLY A 184 22.77 4.26 -15.01
CA GLY A 184 22.68 5.65 -14.54
C GLY A 184 21.87 5.87 -13.25
N ARG A 185 21.82 7.13 -12.80
CA ARG A 185 21.28 7.55 -11.50
C ARG A 185 19.98 8.32 -11.67
#